data_AF-A0A960S1V9-F1
#
_entry.id   AF-A0A960S1V9-F1
#
_cell.length_a   1.000
_cell.length_b   1.000
_cell.length_c   1.000
_cell.angle_alpha   90.00
_cell.angle_beta   90.00
_cell.angle_gamma   90.00
#
_symmetry.space_group_name_H-M   'P 1'
#
loop_
_entity.id
_entity.type
_entity.pdbx_description
1 polymer ?
#
loop_
_entity_poly.entity_id
_entity_poly.type
_entity_poly.pdbx_seq_one_letter_code
_entity_poly.pdbx_strand_id
1 'polypeptide(L)'
;MAETNLFRKNKINLEDYDYQKDIQNRVLLSHFNAEDLEVLEEIVYSPQKIPISRLVSQLDKNLDELLGILNRLSKTELFEIEEDTVVVDKEMRKYFETHIQKFEDDFTPGMEFLQALLKKVPIHVLPNWYPIPRTSNNIFNSLIEKYLQTPQTFQRYLQELNLGDPVLNGIVADLFSAPDHKVYSSEVRKKYDLSEEAFEEHLLYLEFNFVCCLVYEKREEEWVEVITLFKEWRDYLSFMEESQPKEIANLSAILRTRPHDFSFAEDMSTLLALSMTKPLFVRLNENERWTFEKASANHVAKQCKGFDLKTEEGNAFFTDYTSKLIHKLLFLRLASVEGNQLIALQDAEEWLALPIEKRALNTYKATVTSYPFSEFPKEICTERNIHEIEKSISRIIGSGWVLFDDFLKGIIAPISEGSKMALTKTGRYWKYALPDYSEEELALIRLVIYQWLFEGGIVATGAFQGKECLRITPLGQSMFG
;
A
#
# COMPACT_ATOMS: atom_id res chain seq x y z
N MET A 1 -1.21 13.74 8.66
CA MET A 1 -1.72 15.13 8.82
C MET A 1 -1.39 15.88 7.55
N ALA A 2 -2.39 16.38 6.83
CA ALA A 2 -2.24 16.97 5.51
C ALA A 2 -1.94 18.47 5.63
N GLU A 3 -0.76 18.91 5.19
CA GLU A 3 -0.51 20.32 4.90
C GLU A 3 -0.90 20.58 3.44
N THR A 4 -2.00 21.31 3.25
CA THR A 4 -2.51 21.69 1.93
C THR A 4 -1.58 22.71 1.25
N ASN A 5 -1.12 22.38 0.05
CA ASN A 5 -0.26 23.23 -0.76
C ASN A 5 -1.09 24.39 -1.35
N LEU A 6 -0.87 25.62 -0.87
CA LEU A 6 -1.69 26.82 -1.17
C LEU A 6 -1.66 27.30 -2.63
N PHE A 7 -0.77 26.76 -3.49
CA PHE A 7 -0.46 27.34 -4.80
C PHE A 7 -0.92 26.54 -6.02
N ARG A 8 -1.64 25.42 -5.85
CA ARG A 8 -2.17 24.62 -6.97
C ARG A 8 -3.70 24.54 -6.86
N LYS A 9 -4.42 25.30 -7.70
CA LYS A 9 -5.87 25.12 -7.83
C LYS A 9 -6.16 23.86 -8.64
N ASN A 10 -7.08 23.02 -8.14
CA ASN A 10 -7.68 21.95 -8.93
C ASN A 10 -8.32 22.56 -10.19
N LYS A 11 -8.16 21.90 -11.33
CA LYS A 11 -8.60 22.43 -12.65
C LYS A 11 -9.95 21.90 -13.12
N ILE A 12 -10.55 20.98 -12.38
CA ILE A 12 -11.88 20.46 -12.68
C ILE A 12 -12.89 21.58 -12.47
N ASN A 13 -13.73 21.79 -13.48
CA ASN A 13 -14.78 22.81 -13.50
C ASN A 13 -16.04 22.20 -14.10
N LEU A 14 -17.06 21.95 -13.28
CA LEU A 14 -18.27 21.25 -13.71
C LEU A 14 -19.01 21.98 -14.85
N GLU A 15 -18.87 23.31 -14.93
CA GLU A 15 -19.41 24.15 -16.00
C GLU A 15 -18.88 23.83 -17.40
N ASP A 16 -17.80 23.05 -17.53
CA ASP A 16 -17.25 22.66 -18.84
C ASP A 16 -18.06 21.53 -19.53
N TYR A 17 -19.14 21.03 -18.91
CA TYR A 17 -20.14 20.13 -19.50
C TYR A 17 -21.54 20.36 -18.89
N ASP A 18 -22.57 19.68 -19.39
CA ASP A 18 -23.94 19.78 -18.87
C ASP A 18 -24.12 19.03 -17.54
N TYR A 19 -23.45 19.53 -16.50
CA TYR A 19 -23.49 18.95 -15.16
C TYR A 19 -24.85 19.12 -14.50
N GLN A 20 -25.62 20.15 -14.87
CA GLN A 20 -26.96 20.38 -14.33
C GLN A 20 -27.92 19.25 -14.72
N LYS A 21 -27.88 18.81 -15.99
CA LYS A 21 -28.63 17.64 -16.43
C LYS A 21 -28.14 16.34 -15.76
N ASP A 22 -26.84 16.19 -15.50
CA ASP A 22 -26.29 15.04 -14.76
C ASP A 22 -26.83 15.02 -13.32
N ILE A 23 -26.83 16.16 -12.62
CA ILE A 23 -27.41 16.29 -11.27
C ILE A 23 -28.90 15.97 -11.28
N GLN A 24 -29.68 16.54 -12.20
CA GLN A 24 -31.13 16.26 -12.28
C GLN A 24 -31.42 14.77 -12.47
N ASN A 25 -30.67 14.10 -13.34
CA ASN A 25 -30.81 12.66 -13.54
C ASN A 25 -30.38 11.84 -12.31
N ARG A 26 -29.31 12.25 -11.62
CA ARG A 26 -28.85 11.58 -10.39
C ARG A 26 -29.87 11.71 -9.26
N VAL A 27 -30.40 12.91 -9.04
CA VAL A 27 -31.49 13.16 -8.07
C VAL A 27 -32.72 12.34 -8.44
N LEU A 28 -33.06 12.21 -9.72
CA LEU A 28 -34.19 11.35 -10.08
C LEU A 28 -33.91 9.87 -9.78
N LEU A 29 -32.71 9.37 -10.12
CA LEU A 29 -32.28 7.99 -9.86
C LEU A 29 -32.27 7.65 -8.37
N SER A 30 -31.95 8.61 -7.49
CA SER A 30 -31.92 8.38 -6.04
C SER A 30 -33.29 8.10 -5.43
N HIS A 31 -34.37 8.40 -6.14
CA HIS A 31 -35.75 8.15 -5.73
C HIS A 31 -36.36 6.90 -6.36
N PHE A 32 -35.61 6.15 -7.19
CA PHE A 32 -36.14 4.98 -7.87
C PHE A 32 -36.28 3.81 -6.92
N ASN A 33 -37.46 3.20 -6.95
CA ASN A 33 -37.69 1.89 -6.32
C ASN A 33 -37.30 0.75 -7.27
N ALA A 34 -37.42 -0.49 -6.80
CA ALA A 34 -37.09 -1.67 -7.58
C ALA A 34 -37.88 -1.76 -8.90
N GLU A 35 -39.15 -1.33 -8.93
CA GLU A 35 -39.97 -1.36 -10.14
C GLU A 35 -39.59 -0.29 -11.16
N ASP A 36 -39.23 0.91 -10.69
CA ASP A 36 -38.74 1.98 -11.56
C ASP A 36 -37.46 1.54 -12.27
N LEU A 37 -36.56 0.87 -11.55
CA LEU A 37 -35.32 0.31 -12.09
C LEU A 37 -35.56 -0.81 -13.07
N GLU A 38 -36.49 -1.73 -12.78
CA GLU A 38 -36.87 -2.83 -13.68
C GLU A 38 -37.37 -2.31 -15.04
N VAL A 39 -38.25 -1.30 -15.02
CA VAL A 39 -38.74 -0.66 -16.26
C VAL A 39 -37.61 0.09 -16.97
N LEU A 40 -36.76 0.82 -16.25
CA LEU A 40 -35.63 1.54 -16.82
C LEU A 40 -34.65 0.58 -17.51
N GLU A 41 -34.33 -0.53 -16.86
CA GLU A 41 -33.44 -1.58 -17.37
C GLU A 41 -33.96 -2.17 -18.68
N GLU A 42 -35.25 -2.54 -18.71
CA GLU A 42 -35.88 -3.06 -19.92
C GLU A 42 -35.84 -2.04 -21.06
N ILE A 43 -36.08 -0.75 -20.81
CA ILE A 43 -36.02 0.31 -21.82
C ILE A 43 -34.59 0.49 -22.37
N VAL A 44 -33.59 0.46 -21.48
CA VAL A 44 -32.18 0.67 -21.84
C VAL A 44 -31.67 -0.47 -22.73
N TYR A 45 -31.99 -1.72 -22.39
CA TYR A 45 -31.52 -2.89 -23.13
C TYR A 45 -32.42 -3.33 -24.29
N SER A 46 -33.62 -2.76 -24.42
CA SER A 46 -34.51 -3.03 -25.55
C SER A 46 -34.15 -2.25 -26.84
N PRO A 47 -34.75 -2.60 -27.99
CA PRO A 47 -34.61 -1.85 -29.24
C PRO A 47 -34.95 -0.37 -29.10
N GLN A 48 -34.51 0.46 -30.04
CA GLN A 48 -34.74 1.92 -29.98
C GLN A 48 -36.23 2.30 -29.97
N LYS A 49 -37.10 1.46 -30.54
CA LYS A 49 -38.54 1.65 -30.56
C LYS A 49 -39.23 0.44 -29.93
N ILE A 50 -40.01 0.68 -28.88
CA ILE A 50 -40.62 -0.37 -28.06
C ILE A 50 -42.12 -0.09 -27.94
N PRO A 51 -43.00 -0.95 -28.48
CA PRO A 51 -44.44 -0.81 -28.24
C PRO A 51 -44.76 -0.93 -26.74
N ILE A 52 -45.64 -0.07 -26.20
CA ILE A 52 -46.00 -0.10 -24.77
C ILE A 52 -46.63 -1.45 -24.40
N SER A 53 -47.48 -2.00 -25.27
CA SER A 53 -48.04 -3.36 -25.12
C SER A 53 -46.99 -4.44 -24.93
N ARG A 54 -45.81 -4.28 -25.54
CA ARG A 54 -44.69 -5.21 -25.38
C ARG A 54 -44.08 -5.09 -23.98
N LEU A 55 -43.84 -3.87 -23.49
CA LEU A 55 -43.32 -3.61 -22.14
C LEU A 55 -44.26 -4.18 -21.07
N VAL A 56 -45.58 -3.96 -21.21
CA VAL A 56 -46.61 -4.56 -20.35
C VAL A 56 -46.44 -6.08 -20.28
N SER A 57 -46.31 -6.75 -21.44
CA SER A 57 -46.17 -8.21 -21.47
C SER A 57 -44.83 -8.74 -20.96
N GLN A 58 -43.73 -7.99 -21.13
CA GLN A 58 -42.39 -8.42 -20.69
C GLN A 58 -42.21 -8.26 -19.17
N LEU A 59 -42.79 -7.20 -18.60
CA LEU A 59 -42.63 -6.83 -17.19
C LEU A 59 -43.74 -7.37 -16.29
N ASP A 60 -44.77 -8.01 -16.86
CA ASP A 60 -45.96 -8.50 -16.15
C ASP A 60 -46.63 -7.42 -15.26
N LYS A 61 -46.69 -6.19 -15.76
CA LYS A 61 -47.28 -5.02 -15.06
C LYS A 61 -48.60 -4.61 -15.69
N ASN A 62 -49.49 -3.99 -14.91
CA ASN A 62 -50.69 -3.35 -15.48
C ASN A 62 -50.28 -2.14 -16.35
N LEU A 63 -51.03 -1.87 -17.42
CA LEU A 63 -50.85 -0.69 -18.27
C LEU A 63 -50.86 0.61 -17.45
N ASP A 64 -51.78 0.76 -16.50
CA ASP A 64 -51.87 1.98 -15.68
C ASP A 64 -50.64 2.17 -14.78
N GLU A 65 -50.11 1.08 -14.22
CA GLU A 65 -48.89 1.07 -13.40
C GLU A 65 -47.67 1.42 -14.24
N LEU A 66 -47.53 0.79 -15.41
CA LEU A 66 -46.44 1.07 -16.35
C LEU A 66 -46.48 2.52 -16.84
N LEU A 67 -47.64 3.06 -17.21
CA LEU A 67 -47.77 4.46 -17.62
C LEU A 67 -47.40 5.42 -16.47
N GLY A 68 -47.72 5.06 -15.23
CA GLY A 68 -47.28 5.78 -14.04
C GLY A 68 -45.75 5.84 -13.90
N ILE A 69 -45.07 4.72 -14.17
CA ILE A 69 -43.59 4.64 -14.16
C ILE A 69 -43.00 5.41 -15.35
N LEU A 70 -43.53 5.21 -16.57
CA LEU A 70 -43.06 5.88 -17.78
C LEU A 70 -43.17 7.41 -17.67
N ASN A 71 -44.21 7.93 -17.04
CA ASN A 71 -44.37 9.38 -16.79
C ASN A 71 -43.37 9.92 -15.75
N ARG A 72 -42.88 9.09 -14.82
CA ARG A 72 -41.76 9.47 -13.94
C ARG A 72 -40.44 9.46 -14.73
N LEU A 73 -40.19 8.38 -15.47
CA LEU A 73 -38.97 8.19 -16.25
C LEU A 73 -38.82 9.18 -17.40
N SER A 74 -39.91 9.68 -17.99
CA SER A 74 -39.85 10.65 -19.11
C SER A 74 -39.16 11.96 -18.72
N LYS A 75 -39.07 12.28 -17.42
CA LYS A 75 -38.31 13.43 -16.91
C LYS A 75 -36.81 13.32 -17.14
N THR A 76 -36.30 12.11 -17.40
CA THR A 76 -34.87 11.88 -17.71
C THR A 76 -34.48 12.29 -19.12
N GLU A 77 -35.48 12.55 -19.99
CA GLU A 77 -35.27 12.71 -21.44
C GLU A 77 -34.61 11.46 -22.10
N LEU A 78 -34.64 10.29 -21.44
CA LEU A 78 -34.16 9.03 -22.03
C LEU A 78 -35.00 8.60 -23.24
N PHE A 79 -36.28 8.89 -23.22
CA PHE A 79 -37.20 8.52 -24.29
C PHE A 79 -38.34 9.52 -24.43
N GLU A 80 -38.97 9.47 -25.59
CA GLU A 80 -40.26 10.11 -25.86
C GLU A 80 -41.32 9.05 -26.15
N ILE A 81 -42.59 9.36 -25.91
CA ILE A 81 -43.72 8.49 -26.25
C ILE A 81 -44.37 9.01 -27.53
N GLU A 82 -44.18 8.28 -28.63
CA GLU A 82 -44.83 8.53 -29.91
C GLU A 82 -46.00 7.55 -30.07
N GLU A 83 -47.23 8.06 -30.00
CA GLU A 83 -48.46 7.26 -30.04
C GLU A 83 -48.49 6.17 -28.94
N ASP A 84 -48.20 4.91 -29.29
CA ASP A 84 -48.16 3.75 -28.39
C ASP A 84 -46.76 3.11 -28.35
N THR A 85 -45.72 3.89 -28.66
CA THR A 85 -44.33 3.44 -28.76
C THR A 85 -43.38 4.33 -27.96
N VAL A 86 -42.58 3.71 -27.11
CA VAL A 86 -41.43 4.34 -26.46
C VAL A 86 -40.28 4.43 -27.46
N VAL A 87 -39.81 5.65 -27.75
CA VAL A 87 -38.70 5.93 -28.66
C VAL A 87 -37.52 6.44 -27.85
N VAL A 88 -36.47 5.63 -27.77
CA VAL A 88 -35.31 5.87 -26.90
C VAL A 88 -34.26 6.74 -27.58
N ASP A 89 -33.76 7.74 -26.87
CA ASP A 89 -32.63 8.56 -27.27
C ASP A 89 -31.30 7.79 -27.14
N LYS A 90 -30.46 7.85 -28.17
CA LYS A 90 -29.23 7.04 -28.23
C LYS A 90 -28.13 7.55 -27.31
N GLU A 91 -28.07 8.85 -27.06
CA GLU A 91 -27.04 9.44 -26.21
C GLU A 91 -27.39 9.25 -24.74
N MET A 92 -28.65 9.51 -24.37
CA MET A 92 -29.16 9.25 -23.03
C MET A 92 -29.16 7.76 -22.71
N ARG A 93 -29.43 6.87 -23.67
CA ARG A 93 -29.27 5.43 -23.44
C ARG A 93 -27.87 5.08 -22.95
N LYS A 94 -26.81 5.59 -23.58
CA LYS A 94 -25.42 5.33 -23.15
C LYS A 94 -25.12 5.89 -21.76
N TYR A 95 -25.72 7.03 -21.42
CA TYR A 95 -25.65 7.59 -20.08
C TYR A 95 -26.26 6.60 -19.07
N PHE A 96 -27.51 6.16 -19.28
CA PHE A 96 -28.20 5.26 -18.37
C PHE A 96 -27.61 3.84 -18.33
N GLU A 97 -27.06 3.32 -19.44
CA GLU A 97 -26.30 2.05 -19.47
C GLU A 97 -25.14 2.03 -18.45
N THR A 98 -24.51 3.19 -18.21
CA THR A 98 -23.42 3.31 -17.23
C THR A 98 -23.95 3.47 -15.80
N HIS A 99 -25.10 4.10 -15.63
CA HIS A 99 -25.68 4.39 -14.31
C HIS A 99 -26.45 3.21 -13.72
N ILE A 100 -27.13 2.40 -14.54
CA ILE A 100 -27.86 1.19 -14.11
C ILE A 100 -26.93 0.21 -13.40
N GLN A 101 -25.69 0.06 -13.87
CA GLN A 101 -24.71 -0.83 -13.26
C GLN A 101 -24.50 -0.54 -11.76
N LYS A 102 -24.72 0.71 -11.31
CA LYS A 102 -24.60 1.08 -9.90
C LYS A 102 -25.63 0.40 -8.99
N PHE A 103 -26.68 -0.17 -9.56
CA PHE A 103 -27.77 -0.89 -8.90
C PHE A 103 -27.63 -2.43 -9.06
N GLU A 104 -26.45 -2.94 -9.41
CA GLU A 104 -26.18 -4.39 -9.33
C GLU A 104 -25.73 -4.75 -7.91
N ASP A 105 -26.21 -5.89 -7.36
CA ASP A 105 -25.95 -6.30 -5.97
C ASP A 105 -24.43 -6.47 -5.67
N ASP A 106 -23.63 -6.83 -6.67
CA ASP A 106 -22.18 -7.02 -6.57
C ASP A 106 -21.35 -5.91 -7.24
N PHE A 107 -21.99 -4.78 -7.57
CA PHE A 107 -21.31 -3.67 -8.21
C PHE A 107 -20.18 -3.12 -7.34
N THR A 108 -19.00 -2.98 -7.95
CA THR A 108 -17.86 -2.32 -7.33
C THR A 108 -17.26 -1.29 -8.30
N PRO A 109 -17.22 0.00 -7.94
CA PRO A 109 -16.78 1.04 -8.87
C PRO A 109 -15.26 0.92 -9.06
N GLY A 110 -14.83 0.32 -10.16
CA GLY A 110 -13.41 0.16 -10.50
C GLY A 110 -12.95 1.10 -11.62
N MET A 111 -11.79 0.80 -12.18
CA MET A 111 -11.21 1.60 -13.27
C MET A 111 -12.11 1.71 -14.52
N GLU A 112 -12.89 0.68 -14.85
CA GLU A 112 -13.81 0.75 -16.00
C GLU A 112 -14.96 1.74 -15.76
N PHE A 113 -15.44 1.81 -14.51
CA PHE A 113 -16.44 2.80 -14.10
C PHE A 113 -15.86 4.22 -14.16
N LEU A 114 -14.66 4.45 -13.64
CA LEU A 114 -13.98 5.75 -13.75
C LEU A 114 -13.76 6.16 -15.21
N GLN A 115 -13.41 5.21 -16.07
CA GLN A 115 -13.29 5.48 -17.50
C GLN A 115 -14.63 5.90 -18.13
N ALA A 116 -15.73 5.25 -17.73
CA ALA A 116 -17.06 5.59 -18.22
C ALA A 116 -17.52 6.96 -17.71
N LEU A 117 -17.25 7.30 -16.45
CA LEU A 117 -17.49 8.62 -15.88
C LEU A 117 -16.82 9.73 -16.70
N LEU A 118 -15.54 9.56 -17.07
CA LEU A 118 -14.80 10.54 -17.85
C LEU A 118 -15.33 10.74 -19.28
N LYS A 119 -16.01 9.74 -19.86
CA LYS A 119 -16.62 9.85 -21.19
C LYS A 119 -17.80 10.82 -21.25
N LYS A 120 -18.36 11.21 -20.10
CA LYS A 120 -19.41 12.25 -20.01
C LYS A 120 -18.88 13.63 -20.36
N VAL A 121 -17.60 13.86 -20.12
CA VAL A 121 -16.96 15.15 -20.33
C VAL A 121 -16.45 15.22 -21.77
N PRO A 122 -16.65 16.35 -22.49
CA PRO A 122 -16.14 16.49 -23.83
C PRO A 122 -14.63 16.20 -23.91
N ILE A 123 -14.23 15.39 -24.89
CA ILE A 123 -12.85 14.86 -24.97
C ILE A 123 -11.75 15.93 -24.95
N HIS A 124 -12.06 17.14 -25.44
CA HIS A 124 -11.13 18.27 -25.50
C HIS A 124 -10.99 19.02 -24.16
N VAL A 125 -11.91 18.82 -23.21
CA VAL A 125 -11.88 19.41 -21.86
C VAL A 125 -10.96 18.62 -20.94
N LEU A 126 -10.93 17.28 -21.06
CA LEU A 126 -10.15 16.40 -20.19
C LEU A 126 -8.66 16.78 -20.09
N PRO A 127 -7.93 17.13 -21.17
CA PRO A 127 -6.54 17.57 -21.06
C PRO A 127 -6.33 18.92 -20.33
N ASN A 128 -7.39 19.72 -20.18
CA ASN A 128 -7.35 20.95 -19.39
C ASN A 128 -7.52 20.63 -17.91
N TRP A 129 -8.49 19.78 -17.56
CA TRP A 129 -8.73 19.32 -16.18
C TRP A 129 -7.53 18.53 -15.64
N TYR A 130 -7.02 17.61 -16.44
CA TYR A 130 -5.88 16.78 -16.11
C TYR A 130 -4.72 17.15 -17.01
N PRO A 131 -3.62 17.75 -16.50
CA PRO A 131 -2.49 18.19 -17.32
C PRO A 131 -1.70 17.04 -17.98
N ILE A 132 -2.31 16.32 -18.92
CA ILE A 132 -1.72 15.26 -19.72
C ILE A 132 -1.26 15.80 -21.09
N PRO A 133 -0.30 15.14 -21.77
CA PRO A 133 0.11 15.54 -23.11
C PRO A 133 -1.08 15.53 -24.08
N ARG A 134 -1.28 16.64 -24.81
CA ARG A 134 -2.32 16.74 -25.87
C ARG A 134 -2.10 15.75 -27.02
N THR A 135 -0.88 15.25 -27.17
CA THR A 135 -0.49 14.23 -28.16
C THR A 135 -0.75 12.80 -27.70
N SER A 136 -1.39 12.61 -26.54
CA SER A 136 -1.71 11.26 -26.06
C SER A 136 -2.73 10.60 -26.98
N ASN A 137 -2.38 9.42 -27.48
CA ASN A 137 -3.27 8.58 -28.28
C ASN A 137 -4.37 7.92 -27.42
N ASN A 138 -4.21 7.92 -26.08
CA ASN A 138 -5.19 7.39 -25.14
C ASN A 138 -5.16 8.20 -23.83
N ILE A 139 -6.11 9.13 -23.72
CA ILE A 139 -6.29 10.02 -22.56
C ILE A 139 -6.34 9.22 -21.25
N PHE A 140 -7.12 8.15 -21.21
CA PHE A 140 -7.31 7.38 -19.98
C PHE A 140 -6.03 6.69 -19.53
N ASN A 141 -5.28 6.08 -20.44
CA ASN A 141 -3.98 5.49 -20.09
C ASN A 141 -3.00 6.54 -19.57
N SER A 142 -2.99 7.75 -20.14
CA SER A 142 -2.17 8.85 -19.62
C SER A 142 -2.61 9.34 -18.24
N LEU A 143 -3.90 9.27 -17.91
CA LEU A 143 -4.38 9.53 -16.55
C LEU A 143 -3.88 8.46 -15.58
N ILE A 144 -3.94 7.18 -15.98
CA ILE A 144 -3.41 6.09 -15.17
C ILE A 144 -1.92 6.31 -14.90
N GLU A 145 -1.10 6.44 -15.94
CA GLU A 145 0.35 6.64 -15.80
C GLU A 145 0.71 7.82 -14.89
N LYS A 146 -0.09 8.90 -14.96
CA LYS A 146 0.22 10.12 -14.22
C LYS A 146 -0.30 10.14 -12.78
N TYR A 147 -1.46 9.56 -12.53
CA TYR A 147 -2.20 9.73 -11.26
C TYR A 147 -2.47 8.44 -10.52
N LEU A 148 -2.64 7.31 -11.22
CA LEU A 148 -3.16 6.07 -10.64
C LEU A 148 -2.20 4.89 -10.73
N GLN A 149 -1.06 5.03 -11.41
CA GLN A 149 -0.17 3.93 -11.79
C GLN A 149 0.31 3.12 -10.58
N THR A 150 0.63 3.78 -9.48
CA THR A 150 1.02 3.12 -8.22
C THR A 150 0.24 3.73 -7.06
N PRO A 151 0.03 2.99 -5.96
CA PRO A 151 -0.64 3.53 -4.77
C PRO A 151 0.03 4.79 -4.22
N GLN A 152 1.37 4.87 -4.26
CA GLN A 152 2.11 6.07 -3.83
C GLN A 152 1.87 7.26 -4.75
N THR A 153 1.70 7.02 -6.05
CA THR A 153 1.38 8.06 -7.03
C THR A 153 -0.01 8.63 -6.75
N PHE A 154 -0.98 7.75 -6.48
CA PHE A 154 -2.34 8.16 -6.16
C PHE A 154 -2.45 8.82 -4.78
N GLN A 155 -1.75 8.30 -3.77
CA GLN A 155 -1.67 8.92 -2.45
C GLN A 155 -1.09 10.34 -2.53
N ARG A 156 0.00 10.53 -3.30
CA ARG A 156 0.56 11.87 -3.53
C ARG A 156 -0.45 12.77 -4.26
N TYR A 157 -1.15 12.25 -5.26
CA TYR A 157 -2.20 13.00 -5.93
C TYR A 157 -3.27 13.48 -4.94
N LEU A 158 -3.79 12.59 -4.09
CA LEU A 158 -4.76 12.94 -3.04
C LEU A 158 -4.23 13.99 -2.06
N GLN A 159 -2.96 13.89 -1.65
CA GLN A 159 -2.32 14.88 -0.76
C GLN A 159 -2.13 16.25 -1.41
N GLU A 160 -1.96 16.29 -2.73
CA GLU A 160 -1.83 17.54 -3.49
C GLU A 160 -3.17 18.17 -3.84
N LEU A 161 -4.30 17.47 -3.63
CA LEU A 161 -5.62 18.02 -3.91
C LEU A 161 -5.93 19.20 -3.00
N ASN A 162 -6.38 20.30 -3.61
CA ASN A 162 -6.92 21.44 -2.90
C ASN A 162 -8.36 21.67 -3.33
N LEU A 163 -9.29 21.17 -2.52
CA LEU A 163 -10.72 21.21 -2.79
C LEU A 163 -11.33 22.61 -2.54
N GLY A 164 -10.64 23.48 -1.79
CA GLY A 164 -11.09 24.85 -1.52
C GLY A 164 -12.33 25.01 -0.62
N ASP A 165 -13.15 23.96 -0.50
CA ASP A 165 -14.40 23.95 0.28
C ASP A 165 -14.24 23.10 1.56
N PRO A 166 -14.53 23.64 2.76
CA PRO A 166 -14.56 22.89 4.00
C PRO A 166 -15.52 21.69 4.00
N VAL A 167 -16.66 21.78 3.32
CA VAL A 167 -17.64 20.70 3.22
C VAL A 167 -17.05 19.53 2.45
N LEU A 168 -16.46 19.78 1.27
CA LEU A 168 -15.78 18.74 0.49
C LEU A 168 -14.68 18.04 1.31
N ASN A 169 -13.84 18.81 2.01
CA ASN A 169 -12.80 18.24 2.89
C ASN A 169 -13.41 17.41 4.04
N GLY A 170 -14.53 17.85 4.59
CA GLY A 170 -15.28 17.11 5.61
C GLY A 170 -15.81 15.77 5.10
N ILE A 171 -16.44 15.74 3.92
CA ILE A 171 -16.93 14.51 3.28
C ILE A 171 -15.79 13.51 3.07
N VAL A 172 -14.63 14.00 2.59
CA VAL A 172 -13.44 13.15 2.40
C VAL A 172 -12.95 12.60 3.74
N ALA A 173 -12.87 13.43 4.77
CA ALA A 173 -12.46 12.96 6.10
C ALA A 173 -13.40 11.89 6.67
N ASP A 174 -14.71 12.06 6.48
CA ASP A 174 -15.72 11.07 6.89
C ASP A 174 -15.55 9.76 6.14
N LEU A 175 -15.36 9.82 4.82
CA LEU A 175 -15.16 8.63 3.99
C LEU A 175 -13.92 7.82 4.40
N PHE A 176 -12.79 8.49 4.63
CA PHE A 176 -11.55 7.81 5.00
C PHE A 176 -11.54 7.31 6.45
N SER A 177 -12.41 7.83 7.32
CA SER A 177 -12.54 7.38 8.71
C SER A 177 -13.64 6.36 8.95
N ALA A 178 -14.57 6.21 8.00
CA ALA A 178 -15.66 5.26 8.10
C ALA A 178 -15.18 3.80 7.90
N PRO A 179 -15.85 2.83 8.56
CA PRO A 179 -15.61 1.41 8.31
C PRO A 179 -15.80 1.06 6.82
N ASP A 180 -14.92 0.19 6.29
CA ASP A 180 -14.87 -0.22 4.88
C ASP A 180 -14.78 0.93 3.86
N HIS A 181 -14.47 2.14 4.35
CA HIS A 181 -14.53 3.38 3.58
C HIS A 181 -15.87 3.60 2.88
N LYS A 182 -16.97 3.40 3.61
CA LYS A 182 -18.35 3.61 3.14
C LYS A 182 -19.14 4.56 4.03
N VAL A 183 -19.87 5.49 3.43
CA VAL A 183 -20.76 6.43 4.14
C VAL A 183 -22.07 6.58 3.39
N TYR A 184 -23.20 6.61 4.11
CA TYR A 184 -24.52 6.79 3.53
C TYR A 184 -24.76 8.24 3.12
N SER A 185 -25.39 8.47 1.95
CA SER A 185 -25.72 9.83 1.48
C SER A 185 -26.57 10.59 2.50
N SER A 186 -27.52 9.91 3.13
CA SER A 186 -28.42 10.48 4.14
C SER A 186 -27.68 11.03 5.36
N GLU A 187 -26.59 10.38 5.77
CA GLU A 187 -25.76 10.80 6.91
C GLU A 187 -24.95 12.04 6.55
N VAL A 188 -24.35 12.05 5.35
CA VAL A 188 -23.59 13.20 4.84
C VAL A 188 -24.50 14.42 4.64
N ARG A 189 -25.63 14.27 3.95
CA ARG A 189 -26.60 15.35 3.73
C ARG A 189 -27.04 15.98 5.04
N LYS A 190 -27.37 15.15 6.04
CA LYS A 190 -27.77 15.62 7.37
C LYS A 190 -26.63 16.32 8.12
N LYS A 191 -25.40 15.79 8.05
CA LYS A 191 -24.26 16.33 8.78
C LYS A 191 -23.83 17.70 8.27
N TYR A 192 -23.88 17.91 6.96
CA TYR A 192 -23.43 19.15 6.31
C TYR A 192 -24.58 20.07 5.87
N ASP A 193 -25.83 19.74 6.23
CA ASP A 193 -27.03 20.51 5.89
C ASP A 193 -27.17 20.79 4.39
N LEU A 194 -27.01 19.74 3.58
CA LEU A 194 -27.02 19.83 2.12
C LEU A 194 -28.40 19.45 1.56
N SER A 195 -28.85 20.21 0.55
CA SER A 195 -29.94 19.76 -0.34
C SER A 195 -29.45 18.59 -1.20
N GLU A 196 -30.37 17.93 -1.90
CA GLU A 196 -30.04 16.83 -2.82
C GLU A 196 -29.18 17.29 -3.99
N GLU A 197 -29.51 18.43 -4.58
CA GLU A 197 -28.77 19.00 -5.70
C GLU A 197 -27.37 19.44 -5.26
N ALA A 198 -27.28 20.11 -4.10
CA ALA A 198 -26.00 20.51 -3.53
C ALA A 198 -25.14 19.28 -3.23
N PHE A 199 -25.72 18.22 -2.66
CA PHE A 199 -25.03 16.96 -2.41
C PHE A 199 -24.49 16.35 -3.72
N GLU A 200 -25.34 16.19 -4.74
CA GLU A 200 -24.92 15.63 -6.02
C GLU A 200 -23.82 16.46 -6.70
N GLU A 201 -23.88 17.79 -6.61
CA GLU A 201 -22.81 18.66 -7.12
C GLU A 201 -21.47 18.40 -6.42
N HIS A 202 -21.48 18.32 -5.09
CA HIS A 202 -20.27 18.03 -4.30
C HIS A 202 -19.72 16.65 -4.65
N LEU A 203 -20.58 15.64 -4.74
CA LEU A 203 -20.17 14.27 -5.03
C LEU A 203 -19.62 14.14 -6.45
N LEU A 204 -20.27 14.77 -7.42
CA LEU A 204 -19.80 14.80 -8.80
C LEU A 204 -18.41 15.46 -8.91
N TYR A 205 -18.18 16.55 -8.18
CA TYR A 205 -16.86 17.18 -8.10
C TYR A 205 -15.80 16.24 -7.52
N LEU A 206 -16.12 15.50 -6.45
CA LEU A 206 -15.22 14.52 -5.83
C LEU A 206 -14.96 13.30 -6.74
N GLU A 207 -15.97 12.83 -7.46
CA GLU A 207 -15.86 11.73 -8.42
C GLU A 207 -14.90 12.06 -9.56
N PHE A 208 -14.97 13.27 -10.13
CA PHE A 208 -14.00 13.71 -11.14
C PHE A 208 -12.61 13.95 -10.54
N ASN A 209 -12.48 14.29 -9.26
CA ASN A 209 -11.16 14.29 -8.59
C ASN A 209 -10.71 12.88 -8.18
N PHE A 210 -11.38 11.81 -8.64
CA PHE A 210 -11.10 10.41 -8.31
C PHE A 210 -11.09 10.11 -6.80
N VAL A 211 -11.75 10.93 -5.99
CA VAL A 211 -11.70 10.80 -4.54
C VAL A 211 -12.66 9.73 -4.05
N CYS A 212 -13.86 9.69 -4.62
CA CYS A 212 -14.91 8.74 -4.26
C CYS A 212 -15.77 8.38 -5.46
N CYS A 213 -16.75 7.50 -5.24
CA CYS A 213 -17.78 7.06 -6.17
C CYS A 213 -19.11 6.98 -5.43
N LEU A 214 -20.18 7.45 -6.06
CA LEU A 214 -21.55 7.24 -5.58
C LEU A 214 -22.12 5.96 -6.20
N VAL A 215 -22.54 5.03 -5.35
CA VAL A 215 -23.12 3.73 -5.72
C VAL A 215 -24.41 3.47 -4.95
N TYR A 216 -25.13 2.40 -5.27
CA TYR A 216 -26.33 2.00 -4.56
C TYR A 216 -26.13 0.63 -3.91
N GLU A 217 -26.58 0.50 -2.68
CA GLU A 217 -26.62 -0.79 -1.97
C GLU A 217 -28.07 -1.17 -1.70
N LYS A 218 -28.41 -2.44 -1.96
CA LYS A 218 -29.73 -2.96 -1.65
C LYS A 218 -29.84 -3.23 -0.16
N ARG A 219 -30.78 -2.56 0.50
CA ARG A 219 -31.15 -2.80 1.91
C ARG A 219 -32.63 -3.14 1.96
N GLU A 220 -32.92 -4.39 2.34
CA GLU A 220 -34.28 -4.93 2.31
C GLU A 220 -34.87 -4.84 0.88
N GLU A 221 -35.83 -3.95 0.65
CA GLU A 221 -36.48 -3.73 -0.65
C GLU A 221 -36.10 -2.39 -1.30
N GLU A 222 -35.22 -1.61 -0.67
CA GLU A 222 -34.85 -0.27 -1.13
C GLU A 222 -33.37 -0.18 -1.53
N TRP A 223 -33.10 0.65 -2.53
CA TRP A 223 -31.74 1.02 -2.92
C TRP A 223 -31.33 2.27 -2.16
N VAL A 224 -30.25 2.18 -1.40
CA VAL A 224 -29.71 3.32 -0.65
C VAL A 224 -28.41 3.80 -1.27
N GLU A 225 -28.25 5.11 -1.36
CA GLU A 225 -27.05 5.74 -1.87
C GLU A 225 -25.89 5.64 -0.88
N VAL A 226 -24.74 5.18 -1.37
CA VAL A 226 -23.51 4.98 -0.62
C VAL A 226 -22.34 5.62 -1.33
N ILE A 227 -21.55 6.36 -0.57
CA ILE A 227 -20.29 6.93 -1.01
C ILE A 227 -19.19 5.93 -0.64
N THR A 228 -18.39 5.53 -1.62
CA THR A 228 -17.27 4.58 -1.43
C THR A 228 -16.04 5.05 -2.19
N LEU A 229 -14.87 4.53 -1.83
CA LEU A 229 -13.68 4.61 -2.68
C LEU A 229 -13.83 3.70 -3.90
N PHE A 230 -13.09 3.99 -4.97
CA PHE A 230 -12.99 3.05 -6.09
C PHE A 230 -12.24 1.78 -5.65
N LYS A 231 -12.60 0.67 -6.28
CA LYS A 231 -12.22 -0.70 -5.89
C LYS A 231 -10.73 -0.85 -5.66
N GLU A 232 -9.92 -0.49 -6.65
CA GLU A 232 -8.48 -0.78 -6.62
C GLU A 232 -7.78 -0.04 -5.47
N TRP A 233 -8.22 1.18 -5.13
CA TRP A 233 -7.69 1.91 -3.98
C TRP A 233 -8.18 1.34 -2.65
N ARG A 234 -9.46 0.99 -2.55
CA ARG A 234 -10.02 0.34 -1.36
C ARG A 234 -9.33 -0.99 -1.06
N ASP A 235 -9.11 -1.81 -2.10
CA ASP A 235 -8.42 -3.11 -1.99
C ASP A 235 -6.98 -2.92 -1.50
N TYR A 236 -6.28 -1.87 -1.97
CA TYR A 236 -4.95 -1.52 -1.47
C TYR A 236 -4.97 -1.10 0.01
N LEU A 237 -5.92 -0.24 0.42
CA LEU A 237 -6.03 0.18 1.82
C LEU A 237 -6.35 -1.00 2.74
N SER A 238 -7.26 -1.88 2.30
CA SER A 238 -7.60 -3.11 3.02
C SER A 238 -6.37 -4.02 3.17
N PHE A 239 -5.60 -4.21 2.09
CA PHE A 239 -4.33 -4.93 2.16
C PHE A 239 -3.37 -4.31 3.17
N MET A 240 -3.25 -2.98 3.22
CA MET A 240 -2.36 -2.30 4.16
C MET A 240 -2.76 -2.52 5.62
N GLU A 241 -4.07 -2.49 5.91
CA GLU A 241 -4.61 -2.77 7.25
C GLU A 241 -4.44 -4.25 7.64
N GLU A 242 -4.83 -5.17 6.76
CA GLU A 242 -4.74 -6.61 7.01
C GLU A 242 -3.29 -7.11 7.14
N SER A 243 -2.37 -6.50 6.40
CA SER A 243 -0.93 -6.81 6.44
C SER A 243 -0.18 -6.03 7.54
N GLN A 244 -0.87 -5.24 8.37
CA GLN A 244 -0.22 -4.55 9.48
C GLN A 244 0.29 -5.59 10.51
N PRO A 245 1.60 -5.62 10.82
CA PRO A 245 2.14 -6.63 11.71
C PRO A 245 1.57 -6.48 13.13
N LYS A 246 1.19 -7.61 13.73
CA LYS A 246 0.62 -7.65 15.09
C LYS A 246 1.71 -7.73 16.14
N GLU A 247 1.59 -6.91 17.17
CA GLU A 247 2.51 -6.93 18.30
C GLU A 247 2.35 -8.21 19.14
N ILE A 248 3.48 -8.81 19.51
CA ILE A 248 3.55 -9.98 20.37
C ILE A 248 3.25 -9.53 21.81
N ALA A 249 2.10 -9.94 22.35
CA ALA A 249 1.67 -9.55 23.68
C ALA A 249 2.57 -10.10 24.81
N ASN A 250 3.05 -11.35 24.70
CA ASN A 250 3.87 -11.98 25.74
C ASN A 250 5.37 -11.72 25.52
N LEU A 251 5.81 -10.51 25.89
CA LEU A 251 7.21 -10.08 25.75
C LEU A 251 8.19 -10.94 26.55
N SER A 252 7.76 -11.56 27.65
CA SER A 252 8.64 -12.37 28.51
C SER A 252 9.06 -13.71 27.88
N ALA A 253 8.29 -14.19 26.91
CA ALA A 253 8.59 -15.41 26.17
C ALA A 253 9.47 -15.18 24.93
N ILE A 254 9.87 -13.93 24.67
CA ILE A 254 10.75 -13.60 23.55
C ILE A 254 12.20 -13.88 23.94
N LEU A 255 12.84 -14.74 23.15
CA LEU A 255 14.26 -15.04 23.25
C LEU A 255 15.01 -14.12 22.29
N ARG A 256 15.56 -13.01 22.80
CA ARG A 256 16.38 -12.11 21.99
C ARG A 256 17.62 -12.83 21.46
N THR A 257 17.98 -12.56 20.21
CA THR A 257 19.23 -13.06 19.60
C THR A 257 20.44 -12.63 20.41
N ARG A 258 20.44 -11.37 20.87
CA ARG A 258 21.46 -10.80 21.76
C ARG A 258 20.82 -9.84 22.77
N PRO A 259 21.44 -9.63 23.95
CA PRO A 259 20.80 -8.96 25.08
C PRO A 259 20.55 -7.45 24.87
N HIS A 260 21.37 -6.75 24.10
CA HIS A 260 21.30 -5.30 23.90
C HIS A 260 21.11 -4.94 22.42
N ASP A 261 20.68 -3.70 22.18
CA ASP A 261 20.37 -3.20 20.83
C ASP A 261 21.64 -3.03 19.99
N PHE A 262 22.77 -2.73 20.63
CA PHE A 262 24.09 -2.61 19.98
C PHE A 262 25.00 -3.82 20.19
N SER A 263 24.46 -4.98 20.60
CA SER A 263 25.28 -6.12 20.99
C SER A 263 26.27 -6.58 19.93
N PHE A 264 25.94 -6.44 18.64
CA PHE A 264 26.88 -6.78 17.58
C PHE A 264 28.16 -5.92 17.63
N ALA A 265 28.00 -4.58 17.73
CA ALA A 265 29.12 -3.66 17.87
C ALA A 265 29.84 -3.83 19.23
N GLU A 266 29.11 -4.13 20.30
CA GLU A 266 29.69 -4.40 21.63
C GLU A 266 30.58 -5.66 21.60
N ASP A 267 30.09 -6.73 20.98
CA ASP A 267 30.80 -8.00 20.86
C ASP A 267 32.02 -7.84 19.94
N MET A 268 31.90 -7.14 18.80
CA MET A 268 33.06 -6.75 17.97
C MET A 268 34.13 -6.00 18.77
N SER A 269 33.68 -5.03 19.57
CA SER A 269 34.59 -4.23 20.42
C SER A 269 35.29 -5.09 21.45
N THR A 270 34.57 -6.06 22.01
CA THR A 270 35.12 -7.04 22.96
C THR A 270 36.18 -7.90 22.30
N LEU A 271 35.92 -8.41 21.08
CA LEU A 271 36.89 -9.21 20.33
C LEU A 271 38.17 -8.43 20.03
N LEU A 272 38.07 -7.17 19.60
CA LEU A 272 39.22 -6.30 19.35
C LEU A 272 40.01 -5.99 20.63
N ALA A 273 39.33 -5.63 21.71
CA ALA A 273 40.01 -5.36 22.99
C ALA A 273 40.71 -6.62 23.53
N LEU A 274 40.12 -7.80 23.32
CA LEU A 274 40.73 -9.07 23.69
C LEU A 274 41.96 -9.39 22.84
N SER A 275 41.91 -9.22 21.51
CA SER A 275 43.07 -9.47 20.65
C SER A 275 44.26 -8.55 20.94
N MET A 276 44.00 -7.33 21.42
CA MET A 276 45.06 -6.40 21.88
C MET A 276 45.72 -6.82 23.20
N THR A 277 45.04 -7.61 24.04
CA THR A 277 45.55 -7.99 25.37
C THR A 277 46.05 -9.43 25.44
N LYS A 278 45.47 -10.34 24.65
CA LYS A 278 45.83 -11.76 24.61
C LYS A 278 45.66 -12.32 23.20
N PRO A 279 46.51 -13.28 22.77
CA PRO A 279 46.31 -13.97 21.50
C PRO A 279 44.95 -14.69 21.44
N LEU A 280 44.16 -14.37 20.41
CA LEU A 280 42.93 -15.07 20.09
C LEU A 280 43.18 -16.00 18.89
N PHE A 281 43.19 -17.31 19.13
CA PHE A 281 43.48 -18.29 18.08
C PHE A 281 42.21 -18.66 17.32
N VAL A 282 42.26 -18.52 16.00
CA VAL A 282 41.16 -18.74 15.07
C VAL A 282 41.60 -19.64 13.91
N ARG A 283 40.66 -20.43 13.39
CA ARG A 283 40.86 -21.28 12.22
C ARG A 283 39.61 -21.31 11.35
N LEU A 284 39.80 -21.46 10.05
CA LEU A 284 38.70 -21.78 9.13
C LEU A 284 38.31 -23.24 9.30
N ASN A 285 37.00 -23.51 9.42
CA ASN A 285 36.47 -24.85 9.38
C ASN A 285 36.18 -25.30 7.93
N GLU A 286 35.64 -26.51 7.77
CA GLU A 286 35.31 -27.10 6.47
C GLU A 286 34.25 -26.32 5.68
N ASN A 287 33.47 -25.47 6.36
CA ASN A 287 32.44 -24.63 5.76
C ASN A 287 32.91 -23.18 5.55
N GLU A 288 34.24 -22.95 5.55
CA GLU A 288 34.86 -21.63 5.41
C GLU A 288 34.44 -20.61 6.49
N ARG A 289 34.03 -21.10 7.67
CA ARG A 289 33.66 -20.25 8.81
C ARG A 289 34.82 -20.13 9.79
N TRP A 290 35.05 -18.92 10.29
CA TRP A 290 36.03 -18.68 11.36
C TRP A 290 35.52 -19.25 12.68
N THR A 291 36.37 -20.07 13.30
CA THR A 291 36.08 -20.70 14.59
C THR A 291 37.23 -20.47 15.56
N PHE A 292 36.92 -20.22 16.82
CA PHE A 292 37.93 -20.11 17.87
C PHE A 292 38.43 -21.49 18.30
N GLU A 293 39.71 -21.59 18.65
CA GLU A 293 40.19 -22.74 19.43
C GLU A 293 39.51 -22.80 20.80
N LYS A 294 39.41 -24.00 21.39
CA LYS A 294 38.63 -24.25 22.61
C LYS A 294 38.95 -23.30 23.77
N ALA A 295 40.22 -22.95 23.96
CA ALA A 295 40.64 -22.01 25.01
C ALA A 295 40.17 -20.57 24.73
N SER A 296 40.34 -20.08 23.50
CA SER A 296 39.88 -18.77 23.06
C SER A 296 38.34 -18.68 23.05
N ALA A 297 37.65 -19.74 22.62
CA ALA A 297 36.19 -19.81 22.60
C ALA A 297 35.57 -19.60 23.99
N ASN A 298 36.07 -20.32 25.00
CA ASN A 298 35.63 -20.17 26.39
C ASN A 298 35.91 -18.76 26.93
N HIS A 299 37.04 -18.17 26.55
CA HIS A 299 37.39 -16.82 26.98
C HIS A 299 36.47 -15.77 26.36
N VAL A 300 36.23 -15.84 25.06
CA VAL A 300 35.35 -14.93 24.32
C VAL A 300 33.91 -15.03 24.82
N ALA A 301 33.37 -16.25 24.95
CA ALA A 301 32.00 -16.45 25.43
C ALA A 301 31.78 -15.87 26.84
N LYS A 302 32.79 -15.95 27.72
CA LYS A 302 32.74 -15.35 29.06
C LYS A 302 32.67 -13.82 29.03
N GLN A 303 33.35 -13.18 28.08
CA GLN A 303 33.45 -11.72 28.01
C GLN A 303 32.25 -11.08 27.29
N CYS A 304 31.82 -11.66 26.17
CA CYS A 304 30.66 -11.19 25.42
C CYS A 304 29.32 -11.44 26.15
N LYS A 305 29.28 -12.37 27.12
CA LYS A 305 28.08 -12.75 27.90
C LYS A 305 26.91 -13.26 27.02
N GLY A 306 25.93 -13.90 27.64
CA GLY A 306 24.70 -14.34 26.95
C GLY A 306 24.88 -15.49 25.95
N PHE A 307 25.96 -16.27 26.05
CA PHE A 307 26.13 -17.53 25.31
C PHE A 307 25.99 -18.72 26.26
N ASP A 308 25.28 -19.77 25.81
CA ASP A 308 25.23 -21.06 26.49
C ASP A 308 26.02 -22.11 25.72
N LEU A 309 27.30 -22.26 26.04
CA LEU A 309 28.14 -23.27 25.39
C LEU A 309 27.90 -24.70 25.89
N LYS A 310 26.94 -24.92 26.80
CA LYS A 310 26.64 -26.25 27.34
C LYS A 310 25.72 -27.05 26.44
N THR A 311 24.88 -26.38 25.66
CA THR A 311 23.96 -26.98 24.71
C THR A 311 24.57 -27.01 23.32
N GLU A 312 24.18 -27.99 22.51
CA GLU A 312 24.62 -28.10 21.12
C GLU A 312 24.15 -26.88 20.30
N GLU A 313 22.90 -26.47 20.49
CA GLU A 313 22.30 -25.28 19.88
C GLU A 313 23.06 -24.00 20.24
N GLY A 314 23.37 -23.81 21.52
CA GLY A 314 24.09 -22.60 21.96
C GLY A 314 25.54 -22.56 21.49
N ASN A 315 26.21 -23.71 21.33
CA ASN A 315 27.54 -23.79 20.72
C ASN A 315 27.50 -23.53 19.21
N ALA A 316 26.50 -24.08 18.51
CA ALA A 316 26.29 -23.80 17.09
C ALA A 316 26.02 -22.30 16.86
N PHE A 317 25.15 -21.69 17.68
CA PHE A 317 24.87 -20.25 17.64
C PHE A 317 26.11 -19.41 17.92
N PHE A 318 26.87 -19.73 18.98
CA PHE A 318 28.13 -19.03 19.29
C PHE A 318 29.10 -19.07 18.11
N THR A 319 29.27 -20.24 17.49
CA THR A 319 30.16 -20.44 16.36
C THR A 319 29.72 -19.62 15.15
N ASP A 320 28.42 -19.67 14.79
CA ASP A 320 27.87 -18.91 13.66
C ASP A 320 27.99 -17.39 13.87
N TYR A 321 27.56 -16.93 15.05
CA TYR A 321 27.57 -15.51 15.40
C TYR A 321 28.99 -14.94 15.48
N THR A 322 29.92 -15.63 16.14
CA THR A 322 31.31 -15.14 16.25
C THR A 322 32.07 -15.21 14.94
N SER A 323 31.78 -16.19 14.08
CA SER A 323 32.29 -16.19 12.71
C SER A 323 31.89 -14.91 11.98
N LYS A 324 30.62 -14.49 12.07
CA LYS A 324 30.13 -13.23 11.48
C LYS A 324 30.86 -12.01 12.04
N LEU A 325 31.11 -11.95 13.35
CA LEU A 325 31.90 -10.88 13.96
C LEU A 325 33.32 -10.82 13.38
N ILE A 326 34.00 -11.96 13.29
CA ILE A 326 35.36 -12.04 12.75
C ILE A 326 35.36 -11.60 11.28
N HIS A 327 34.47 -12.15 10.44
CA HIS A 327 34.35 -11.72 9.05
C HIS A 327 34.12 -10.21 8.94
N LYS A 328 33.27 -9.63 9.80
CA LYS A 328 33.05 -8.18 9.80
C LYS A 328 34.29 -7.39 10.19
N LEU A 329 35.01 -7.82 11.23
CA LEU A 329 36.27 -7.18 11.64
C LEU A 329 37.33 -7.20 10.54
N LEU A 330 37.46 -8.32 9.82
CA LEU A 330 38.37 -8.46 8.68
C LEU A 330 37.92 -7.59 7.50
N PHE A 331 36.62 -7.61 7.20
CA PHE A 331 36.02 -6.81 6.12
C PHE A 331 36.24 -5.31 6.33
N LEU A 332 36.04 -4.82 7.56
CA LEU A 332 36.27 -3.42 7.93
C LEU A 332 37.74 -3.06 8.10
N ARG A 333 38.66 -4.01 7.93
CA ARG A 333 40.11 -3.85 8.19
C ARG A 333 40.42 -3.35 9.60
N LEU A 334 39.59 -3.74 10.57
CA LEU A 334 39.86 -3.52 11.99
C LEU A 334 40.73 -4.63 12.59
N ALA A 335 40.79 -5.79 11.93
CA ALA A 335 41.65 -6.89 12.30
C ALA A 335 42.22 -7.60 11.07
N SER A 336 43.30 -8.37 11.27
CA SER A 336 43.84 -9.37 10.34
C SER A 336 43.96 -10.73 11.03
N VAL A 337 44.10 -11.80 10.24
CA VAL A 337 44.50 -13.12 10.77
C VAL A 337 45.92 -13.42 10.32
N GLU A 338 46.85 -13.55 11.26
CA GLU A 338 48.25 -13.89 11.00
C GLU A 338 48.66 -15.07 11.89
N GLY A 339 49.21 -16.14 11.29
CA GLY A 339 49.62 -17.32 12.06
C GLY A 339 48.51 -17.93 12.92
N ASN A 340 47.28 -17.96 12.41
CA ASN A 340 46.06 -18.38 13.12
C ASN A 340 45.67 -17.51 14.32
N GLN A 341 46.18 -16.28 14.42
CA GLN A 341 45.81 -15.33 15.47
C GLN A 341 45.04 -14.17 14.87
N LEU A 342 43.93 -13.79 15.51
CA LEU A 342 43.23 -12.56 15.22
C LEU A 342 43.99 -11.39 15.86
N ILE A 343 44.49 -10.46 15.05
CA ILE A 343 45.30 -9.32 15.47
C ILE A 343 44.57 -8.03 15.12
N ALA A 344 44.49 -7.09 16.07
CA ALA A 344 43.91 -5.78 15.82
C ALA A 344 44.84 -4.92 14.95
N LEU A 345 44.27 -4.20 13.99
CA LEU A 345 45.00 -3.27 13.12
C LEU A 345 44.99 -1.84 13.68
N GLN A 346 45.74 -0.93 13.05
CA GLN A 346 45.89 0.45 13.52
C GLN A 346 44.53 1.18 13.66
N ASP A 347 43.62 0.97 12.71
CA ASP A 347 42.30 1.62 12.70
C ASP A 347 41.37 1.09 13.82
N ALA A 348 41.73 0.00 14.50
CA ALA A 348 40.93 -0.57 15.58
C ALA A 348 40.86 0.35 16.80
N GLU A 349 41.96 1.02 17.16
CA GLU A 349 41.98 1.94 18.30
C GLU A 349 41.08 3.15 18.06
N GLU A 350 41.15 3.73 16.86
CA GLU A 350 40.30 4.85 16.46
C GLU A 350 38.82 4.45 16.46
N TRP A 351 38.50 3.25 15.95
CA TRP A 351 37.12 2.75 15.96
C TRP A 351 36.61 2.46 17.37
N LEU A 352 37.44 1.88 18.26
CA LEU A 352 37.09 1.61 19.66
C LEU A 352 36.85 2.89 20.48
N ALA A 353 37.52 3.98 20.14
CA ALA A 353 37.34 5.28 20.80
C ALA A 353 35.98 5.93 20.50
N LEU A 354 35.26 5.47 19.47
CA LEU A 354 33.94 6.00 19.13
C LEU A 354 32.86 5.56 20.15
N PRO A 355 31.81 6.37 20.37
CA PRO A 355 30.59 5.92 21.02
C PRO A 355 29.99 4.69 20.34
N ILE A 356 29.27 3.86 21.09
CA ILE A 356 28.77 2.57 20.59
C ILE A 356 27.82 2.72 19.41
N GLU A 357 27.01 3.78 19.41
CA GLU A 357 26.08 4.12 18.33
C GLU A 357 26.83 4.47 17.04
N LYS A 358 27.94 5.21 17.16
CA LYS A 358 28.80 5.55 16.01
C LYS A 358 29.53 4.32 15.48
N ARG A 359 29.98 3.42 16.37
CA ARG A 359 30.57 2.13 15.97
C ARG A 359 29.59 1.32 15.14
N ALA A 360 28.38 1.11 15.65
CA ALA A 360 27.32 0.36 14.97
C ALA A 360 26.96 1.00 13.61
N LEU A 361 26.74 2.31 13.58
CA LEU A 361 26.39 3.02 12.34
C LEU A 361 27.52 2.96 11.29
N ASN A 362 28.78 3.10 11.70
CA ASN A 362 29.92 2.98 10.79
C ASN A 362 30.05 1.56 10.23
N THR A 363 29.86 0.54 11.08
CA THR A 363 29.83 -0.87 10.67
C THR A 363 28.75 -1.13 9.63
N TYR A 364 27.54 -0.63 9.86
CA TYR A 364 26.43 -0.75 8.90
C TYR A 364 26.71 0.00 7.60
N LYS A 365 27.16 1.27 7.65
CA LYS A 365 27.48 2.06 6.45
C LYS A 365 28.52 1.38 5.57
N ALA A 366 29.60 0.90 6.17
CA ALA A 366 30.65 0.19 5.44
C ALA A 366 30.14 -1.12 4.82
N THR A 367 29.16 -1.79 5.46
CA THR A 367 28.47 -2.95 4.89
C THR A 367 27.75 -2.54 3.62
N VAL A 368 26.89 -1.51 3.66
CA VAL A 368 26.14 -1.06 2.47
C VAL A 368 27.06 -0.60 1.33
N THR A 369 28.14 0.11 1.64
CA THR A 369 29.04 0.67 0.59
C THR A 369 30.01 -0.33 -0.03
N SER A 370 30.30 -1.44 0.66
CA SER A 370 31.43 -2.30 0.29
C SER A 370 31.11 -3.79 0.29
N TYR A 371 29.85 -4.18 0.59
CA TYR A 371 29.46 -5.58 0.52
C TYR A 371 29.68 -6.10 -0.90
N PRO A 372 30.41 -7.21 -1.08
CA PRO A 372 30.50 -7.84 -2.39
C PRO A 372 29.12 -8.39 -2.73
N PHE A 373 28.44 -7.76 -3.69
CA PHE A 373 27.15 -8.19 -4.25
C PHE A 373 27.21 -9.55 -4.96
N SER A 374 28.18 -10.42 -4.66
CA SER A 374 28.46 -11.66 -5.37
C SER A 374 27.56 -12.82 -4.99
N GLU A 375 26.91 -12.76 -3.82
CA GLU A 375 26.00 -13.82 -3.33
C GLU A 375 24.62 -13.76 -3.98
N PHE A 376 24.26 -12.62 -4.58
CA PHE A 376 22.97 -12.39 -5.20
C PHE A 376 23.15 -11.91 -6.65
N PRO A 377 22.15 -12.11 -7.53
CA PRO A 377 22.15 -11.47 -8.84
C PRO A 377 22.30 -9.95 -8.72
N LYS A 378 23.13 -9.35 -9.58
CA LYS A 378 23.44 -7.90 -9.55
C LYS A 378 22.20 -7.04 -9.80
N GLU A 379 21.20 -7.61 -10.45
CA GLU A 379 19.92 -6.97 -10.76
C GLU A 379 19.03 -6.85 -9.51
N ILE A 380 19.17 -7.79 -8.57
CA ILE A 380 18.39 -7.85 -7.32
C ILE A 380 19.10 -7.04 -6.23
N CYS A 381 20.41 -7.25 -6.06
CA CYS A 381 21.19 -6.64 -4.99
C CYS A 381 21.83 -5.32 -5.46
N THR A 382 20.99 -4.29 -5.60
CA THR A 382 21.40 -2.92 -5.92
C THR A 382 21.24 -2.03 -4.69
N GLU A 383 22.02 -0.95 -4.60
CA GLU A 383 21.89 0.06 -3.53
C GLU A 383 20.45 0.60 -3.41
N ARG A 384 19.80 0.82 -4.56
CA ARG A 384 18.39 1.24 -4.62
C ARG A 384 17.49 0.21 -3.94
N ASN A 385 17.62 -1.06 -4.27
CA ASN A 385 16.75 -2.11 -3.73
C ASN A 385 16.99 -2.32 -2.24
N ILE A 386 18.25 -2.27 -1.79
CA ILE A 386 18.61 -2.30 -0.36
C ILE A 386 17.88 -1.17 0.37
N HIS A 387 17.94 0.05 -0.15
CA HIS A 387 17.27 1.19 0.47
C HIS A 387 15.74 1.05 0.53
N GLU A 388 15.11 0.47 -0.51
CA GLU A 388 13.67 0.19 -0.50
C GLU A 388 13.29 -0.90 0.53
N ILE A 389 14.14 -1.92 0.72
CA ILE A 389 13.97 -2.93 1.77
C ILE A 389 14.08 -2.26 3.15
N GLU A 390 15.07 -1.41 3.36
CA GLU A 390 15.28 -0.70 4.63
C GLU A 390 14.07 0.16 5.00
N LYS A 391 13.52 0.92 4.04
CA LYS A 391 12.29 1.71 4.26
C LYS A 391 11.12 0.87 4.74
N SER A 392 11.09 -0.42 4.44
CA SER A 392 9.99 -1.30 4.86
C SER A 392 9.88 -1.43 6.37
N ILE A 393 10.96 -1.18 7.14
CA ILE A 393 10.89 -1.17 8.61
C ILE A 393 10.01 -0.04 9.17
N SER A 394 9.71 0.99 8.37
CA SER A 394 8.78 2.05 8.75
C SER A 394 7.39 1.52 9.15
N ARG A 395 6.99 0.36 8.61
CA ARG A 395 5.72 -0.31 8.92
C ARG A 395 5.58 -0.75 10.38
N ILE A 396 6.69 -0.95 11.07
CA ILE A 396 6.71 -1.41 12.47
C ILE A 396 7.20 -0.32 13.41
N ILE A 397 7.25 0.93 12.95
CA ILE A 397 7.52 2.09 13.81
C ILE A 397 6.38 2.25 14.80
N GLY A 398 6.74 2.50 16.06
CA GLY A 398 5.79 2.58 17.17
C GLY A 398 5.21 1.23 17.61
N SER A 399 5.52 0.13 16.92
CA SER A 399 5.18 -1.22 17.35
C SER A 399 6.26 -1.80 18.27
N GLY A 400 5.88 -2.71 19.16
CA GLY A 400 6.83 -3.52 19.92
C GLY A 400 7.47 -4.62 19.08
N TRP A 401 7.53 -5.84 19.62
CA TRP A 401 8.02 -7.00 18.88
C TRP A 401 6.95 -7.57 17.96
N VAL A 402 7.31 -7.89 16.72
CA VAL A 402 6.40 -8.49 15.73
C VAL A 402 7.05 -9.73 15.11
N LEU A 403 6.22 -10.65 14.61
CA LEU A 403 6.71 -11.81 13.85
C LEU A 403 7.21 -11.38 12.47
N PHE A 404 8.31 -12.00 12.02
CA PHE A 404 8.87 -11.70 10.71
C PHE A 404 7.93 -12.08 9.56
N ASP A 405 7.25 -13.22 9.67
CA ASP A 405 6.29 -13.66 8.66
C ASP A 405 5.14 -12.65 8.48
N ASP A 406 4.69 -12.02 9.57
CA ASP A 406 3.65 -11.00 9.53
C ASP A 406 4.19 -9.68 8.97
N PHE A 407 5.44 -9.33 9.28
CA PHE A 407 6.15 -8.22 8.65
C PHE A 407 6.30 -8.40 7.13
N LEU A 408 6.73 -9.58 6.68
CA LEU A 408 6.95 -9.92 5.27
C LEU A 408 5.69 -9.76 4.42
N LYS A 409 4.51 -10.15 4.93
CA LYS A 409 3.22 -10.02 4.22
C LYS A 409 2.91 -8.59 3.78
N GLY A 410 3.44 -7.60 4.51
CA GLY A 410 3.24 -6.18 4.23
C GLY A 410 4.38 -5.50 3.48
N ILE A 411 5.44 -6.20 3.10
CA ILE A 411 6.55 -5.55 2.39
C ILE A 411 6.10 -5.16 0.98
N ILE A 412 6.41 -3.93 0.58
CA ILE A 412 6.05 -3.35 -0.72
C ILE A 412 7.27 -2.80 -1.49
N ALA A 413 8.47 -3.24 -1.10
CA ALA A 413 9.73 -2.86 -1.74
C ALA A 413 9.77 -3.35 -3.21
N PRO A 414 9.94 -2.46 -4.19
CA PRO A 414 9.99 -2.84 -5.61
C PRO A 414 11.43 -3.26 -6.00
N ILE A 415 11.78 -4.52 -5.77
CA ILE A 415 13.10 -5.10 -6.02
C ILE A 415 13.28 -5.48 -7.50
N SER A 416 12.28 -6.14 -8.07
CA SER A 416 12.16 -6.52 -9.48
C SER A 416 10.80 -6.10 -10.07
N GLU A 417 10.60 -6.33 -11.38
CA GLU A 417 9.31 -6.08 -12.03
C GLU A 417 8.17 -6.93 -11.43
N GLY A 418 8.44 -8.14 -10.93
CA GLY A 418 7.43 -8.99 -10.26
C GLY A 418 6.98 -8.45 -8.90
N SER A 419 7.91 -7.83 -8.17
CA SER A 419 7.62 -7.20 -6.88
C SER A 419 7.10 -5.76 -6.98
N LYS A 420 7.02 -5.20 -8.19
CA LYS A 420 6.63 -3.80 -8.39
C LYS A 420 5.12 -3.65 -8.31
N MET A 421 4.67 -2.91 -7.30
CA MET A 421 3.27 -2.56 -7.18
C MET A 421 2.84 -1.56 -8.24
N ALA A 422 2.03 -2.02 -9.19
CA ALA A 422 1.50 -1.20 -10.25
C ALA A 422 0.07 -1.62 -10.60
N LEU A 423 -0.72 -0.65 -11.07
CA LEU A 423 -2.06 -0.90 -11.58
C LEU A 423 -1.95 -1.69 -12.89
N THR A 424 -2.53 -2.89 -12.91
CA THR A 424 -2.49 -3.79 -14.06
C THR A 424 -3.88 -4.24 -14.44
N LYS A 425 -4.12 -4.40 -15.75
CA LYS A 425 -5.36 -4.99 -16.27
C LYS A 425 -5.20 -6.51 -16.39
N THR A 426 -5.95 -7.27 -15.60
CA THR A 426 -5.99 -8.73 -15.65
C THR A 426 -7.35 -9.18 -16.20
N GLY A 427 -7.40 -9.51 -17.49
CA GLY A 427 -8.66 -9.83 -18.17
C GLY A 427 -9.58 -8.60 -18.24
N ARG A 428 -10.76 -8.69 -17.61
CA ARG A 428 -11.73 -7.58 -17.53
C ARG A 428 -11.51 -6.65 -16.33
N TYR A 429 -10.69 -7.05 -15.36
CA TYR A 429 -10.56 -6.31 -14.11
C TYR A 429 -9.22 -5.60 -14.01
N TRP A 430 -9.21 -4.51 -13.25
CA TRP A 430 -7.98 -3.85 -12.83
C TRP A 430 -7.70 -4.16 -11.37
N LYS A 431 -6.42 -4.17 -11.01
CA LYS A 431 -5.98 -4.26 -9.62
C LYS A 431 -4.57 -3.69 -9.49
N TYR A 432 -4.23 -3.20 -8.30
CA TYR A 432 -2.82 -3.07 -7.95
C TYR A 432 -2.24 -4.47 -7.79
N ALA A 433 -1.24 -4.80 -8.61
CA ALA A 433 -0.50 -6.04 -8.44
C ALA A 433 0.23 -5.97 -7.08
N LEU A 434 -0.04 -6.93 -6.21
CA LEU A 434 0.72 -7.08 -4.97
C LEU A 434 2.12 -7.62 -5.29
N PRO A 435 3.14 -7.32 -4.48
CA PRO A 435 4.49 -7.79 -4.72
C PRO A 435 4.54 -9.31 -4.64
N ASP A 436 5.13 -9.94 -5.65
CA ASP A 436 5.45 -11.37 -5.65
C ASP A 436 6.98 -11.50 -5.61
N TYR A 437 7.50 -11.93 -4.45
CA TYR A 437 8.93 -11.99 -4.20
C TYR A 437 9.49 -13.38 -4.51
N SER A 438 10.58 -13.45 -5.28
CA SER A 438 11.33 -14.70 -5.49
C SER A 438 12.05 -15.16 -4.20
N GLU A 439 12.51 -16.41 -4.19
CA GLU A 439 13.29 -16.93 -3.05
C GLU A 439 14.57 -16.10 -2.80
N GLU A 440 15.24 -15.65 -3.86
CA GLU A 440 16.42 -14.79 -3.77
C GLU A 440 16.08 -13.40 -3.21
N GLU A 441 14.93 -12.84 -3.58
CA GLU A 441 14.46 -11.55 -3.05
C GLU A 441 14.10 -11.65 -1.57
N LEU A 442 13.41 -12.72 -1.16
CA LEU A 442 13.11 -12.99 0.24
C LEU A 442 14.39 -13.21 1.06
N ALA A 443 15.38 -13.91 0.49
CA ALA A 443 16.69 -14.09 1.11
C ALA A 443 17.43 -12.75 1.27
N LEU A 444 17.37 -11.87 0.27
CA LEU A 444 17.95 -10.53 0.37
C LEU A 444 17.23 -9.68 1.42
N ILE A 445 15.90 -9.68 1.43
CA ILE A 445 15.09 -8.97 2.45
C ILE A 445 15.51 -9.43 3.84
N ARG A 446 15.56 -10.75 4.06
CA ARG A 446 15.96 -11.31 5.35
C ARG A 446 17.41 -10.92 5.70
N LEU A 447 18.34 -10.94 4.76
CA LEU A 447 19.72 -10.53 4.99
C LEU A 447 19.81 -9.06 5.43
N VAL A 448 19.17 -8.15 4.70
CA VAL A 448 19.18 -6.71 5.02
C VAL A 448 18.58 -6.49 6.42
N ILE A 449 17.42 -7.09 6.71
CA ILE A 449 16.71 -6.87 7.98
C ILE A 449 17.40 -7.56 9.16
N TYR A 450 17.67 -8.87 9.07
CA TYR A 450 18.16 -9.67 10.22
C TYR A 450 19.66 -9.59 10.42
N GLN A 451 20.41 -9.19 9.40
CA GLN A 451 21.85 -9.04 9.50
C GLN A 451 22.24 -7.57 9.46
N TRP A 452 22.05 -6.86 8.35
CA TRP A 452 22.66 -5.54 8.20
C TRP A 452 22.07 -4.49 9.14
N LEU A 453 20.74 -4.43 9.26
CA LEU A 453 20.09 -3.52 10.22
C LEU A 453 20.34 -3.93 11.68
N PHE A 454 20.47 -5.23 11.95
CA PHE A 454 20.84 -5.72 13.28
C PHE A 454 22.29 -5.33 13.65
N GLU A 455 23.24 -5.48 12.72
CA GLU A 455 24.63 -5.06 12.88
C GLU A 455 24.75 -3.56 13.15
N GLY A 456 23.89 -2.76 12.51
CA GLY A 456 23.77 -1.31 12.74
C GLY A 456 23.06 -0.91 14.03
N GLY A 457 22.50 -1.88 14.78
CA GLY A 457 21.67 -1.61 15.96
C GLY A 457 20.38 -0.86 15.64
N ILE A 458 19.90 -0.93 14.39
CA ILE A 458 18.65 -0.31 13.91
C ILE A 458 17.45 -1.19 14.26
N VAL A 459 17.63 -2.52 14.22
CA VAL A 459 16.63 -3.50 14.67
C VAL A 459 17.23 -4.43 15.72
N ALA A 460 16.37 -4.91 16.61
CA ALA A 460 16.67 -6.04 17.49
C ALA A 460 15.93 -7.28 16.97
N THR A 461 16.59 -8.42 16.97
CA THR A 461 16.05 -9.70 16.50
C THR A 461 15.92 -10.70 17.64
N GLY A 462 15.08 -11.71 17.46
CA GLY A 462 14.87 -12.79 18.42
C GLY A 462 13.95 -13.88 17.88
N ALA A 463 13.51 -14.74 18.78
CA ALA A 463 12.54 -15.78 18.51
C ALA A 463 11.39 -15.79 19.53
N PHE A 464 10.17 -16.04 19.06
CA PHE A 464 8.97 -16.26 19.86
C PHE A 464 8.31 -17.56 19.41
N GLN A 465 8.19 -18.54 20.31
CA GLN A 465 7.63 -19.86 20.01
C GLN A 465 8.30 -20.55 18.80
N GLY A 466 9.63 -20.39 18.66
CA GLY A 466 10.40 -20.94 17.55
C GLY A 466 10.29 -20.17 16.22
N LYS A 467 9.53 -19.07 16.17
CA LYS A 467 9.41 -18.19 15.00
C LYS A 467 10.25 -16.94 15.16
N GLU A 468 10.82 -16.46 14.07
CA GLU A 468 11.63 -15.24 14.07
C GLU A 468 10.77 -14.00 14.35
N CYS A 469 11.28 -13.12 15.20
CA CYS A 469 10.65 -11.85 15.53
C CYS A 469 11.67 -10.72 15.57
N LEU A 470 11.17 -9.52 15.30
CA LEU A 470 11.97 -8.30 15.29
C LEU A 470 11.24 -7.14 15.95
N ARG A 471 12.01 -6.14 16.37
CA ARG A 471 11.51 -4.81 16.70
C ARG A 471 12.47 -3.75 16.20
N ILE A 472 11.96 -2.55 15.99
CA ILE A 472 12.81 -1.38 15.75
C ILE A 472 13.43 -0.91 17.09
N THR A 473 14.69 -0.50 17.06
CA THR A 473 15.38 0.07 18.23
C THR A 473 15.12 1.59 18.31
N PRO A 474 15.45 2.26 19.42
CA PRO A 474 15.39 3.72 19.49
C PRO A 474 16.22 4.42 18.40
N LEU A 475 17.38 3.84 18.02
CA LEU A 475 18.18 4.37 16.91
C LEU A 475 17.44 4.22 15.59
N GLY A 476 16.85 3.05 15.32
CA GLY A 476 16.07 2.84 14.11
C GLY A 476 14.86 3.76 14.01
N GLN A 477 14.16 4.01 15.13
CA GLN A 477 13.07 4.98 15.19
C GLN A 477 13.55 6.39 14.83
N SER A 478 14.71 6.82 15.35
CA SER A 478 15.28 8.13 15.00
C SER A 478 15.71 8.25 13.53
N MET A 479 15.99 7.14 12.85
CA MET A 479 16.46 7.14 11.46
C MET A 479 15.33 7.07 10.44
N PHE A 480 14.24 6.37 10.78
CA PHE A 480 13.16 6.04 9.84
C PHE A 480 11.78 6.57 10.23
N GLY A 481 11.64 7.18 11.42
CA GLY A 481 10.37 7.67 11.98
C GLY A 481 10.13 9.16 11.86
#